data_AF-A0AAD9C1L4-F1
#
_entry.id   AF-A0AAD9C1L4-F1
#
_cell.length_a   1.000
_cell.length_b   1.000
_cell.length_c   1.000
_cell.angle_alpha   90.00
_cell.angle_beta   90.00
_cell.angle_gamma   90.00
#
_symmetry.space_group_name_H-M   'P 1'
#
loop_
_entity.id
_entity.type
_entity.pdbx_description
1 polymer ?
#
loop_
_entity_poly.entity_id
_entity_poly.type
_entity_poly.pdbx_seq_one_letter_code
_entity_poly.pdbx_strand_id
1 'polypeptide(L)' 'MAKDLRPFSVVKNGGFLRLVNTLEPKYAIPSRPYFSRTVLPALYKETKAKVTQSLKEAECISITTDGWTSRAT' A
#
# COMPACT_ATOMS: atom_id res chain seq x y z
N MET A 1 4.96 -3.07 -3.28
CA MET A 1 3.94 -3.47 -2.26
C MET A 1 2.58 -2.86 -2.58
N ALA A 2 2.35 -1.55 -2.41
CA ALA A 2 1.06 -0.94 -2.77
C ALA A 2 0.76 -1.02 -4.27
N LYS A 3 1.76 -0.70 -5.12
CA LYS A 3 1.61 -0.74 -6.59
C LYS A 3 1.31 -2.15 -7.13
N ASP A 4 1.96 -3.17 -6.57
CA ASP A 4 1.82 -4.56 -7.05
C ASP A 4 0.92 -5.42 -6.14
N LEU A 5 0.14 -4.77 -5.25
CA LEU A 5 -0.79 -5.40 -4.31
C LEU A 5 -0.17 -6.55 -3.49
N ARG A 6 1.10 -6.42 -3.12
CA ARG A 6 1.84 -7.45 -2.37
C ARG A 6 1.58 -7.32 -0.87
N PRO A 7 1.35 -8.44 -0.16
CA PRO A 7 1.18 -8.40 1.28
C PRO A 7 2.49 -7.95 1.96
N PHE A 8 2.36 -7.32 3.13
CA PHE A 8 3.51 -6.93 3.94
C PHE A 8 4.38 -8.11 4.39
N SER A 9 3.90 -9.36 4.28
CA SER A 9 4.70 -10.56 4.54
C SER A 9 5.85 -10.75 3.54
N VAL A 10 5.86 -10.04 2.41
CA VAL A 10 6.95 -10.15 1.42
C VAL A 10 8.33 -9.87 2.02
N VAL A 11 8.42 -9.00 3.02
CA VAL A 11 9.67 -8.66 3.71
C VAL A 11 10.26 -9.82 4.51
N LYS A 12 9.48 -10.88 4.76
CA LYS A 12 9.92 -12.11 5.42
C LYS A 12 10.17 -13.26 4.45
N ASN A 13 9.91 -13.06 3.15
CA ASN A 13 10.10 -14.11 2.16
C ASN A 13 11.61 -14.33 1.94
N GLY A 14 12.08 -15.57 2.14
CA GLY A 14 13.51 -15.90 2.04
C GLY A 14 14.13 -15.63 0.66
N GLY A 15 13.37 -15.85 -0.43
CA GLY A 15 13.83 -15.52 -1.78
C GLY A 15 13.97 -14.02 -2.00
N PHE A 16 13.02 -13.24 -1.50
CA PHE A 16 13.08 -11.77 -1.55
C PHE A 16 14.25 -11.22 -0.71
N LEU A 17 14.44 -11.75 0.51
CA LEU A 17 15.56 -11.40 1.38
C LEU A 17 16.90 -11.68 0.71
N ARG A 18 17.07 -12.86 0.09
CA ARG A 18 18.30 -13.21 -0.64
C ARG A 18 18.54 -12.26 -1.80
N LEU A 19 17.50 -11.93 -2.58
CA LEU A 19 17.60 -10.98 -3.69
C LEU A 19 18.08 -9.60 -3.20
N VAL A 20 17.42 -9.04 -2.19
CA VAL A 20 17.77 -7.72 -1.65
C VAL A 20 19.18 -7.73 -1.07
N ASN A 21 19.56 -8.76 -0.31
CA ASN A 21 20.92 -8.88 0.23
C ASN A 21 21.99 -9.05 -0.85
N THR A 22 21.65 -9.62 -2.01
CA THR A 22 22.57 -9.73 -3.14
C THR A 22 22.75 -8.38 -3.83
N LEU A 23 21.68 -7.59 -3.96
CA LEU A 23 21.69 -6.29 -4.64
C LEU A 23 22.25 -5.17 -3.78
N GLU A 24 21.86 -5.11 -2.50
CA GLU A 24 22.31 -4.11 -1.53
C GLU A 24 22.40 -4.76 -0.13
N PRO A 25 23.57 -5.35 0.22
CA PRO A 25 23.76 -6.05 1.49
C PRO A 25 23.58 -5.17 2.74
N LYS A 26 23.77 -3.85 2.62
CA LYS A 26 23.66 -2.94 3.77
C LYS A 26 22.24 -2.48 4.04
N TYR A 27 21.28 -2.81 3.16
CA TYR A 27 19.90 -2.38 3.33
C TYR A 27 19.17 -3.24 4.37
N ALA A 28 18.94 -2.65 5.55
CA ALA A 28 18.09 -3.25 6.57
C ALA A 28 16.61 -3.11 6.17
N ILE A 29 16.01 -4.19 5.68
CA ILE A 29 14.60 -4.19 5.29
C ILE A 29 13.74 -3.88 6.52
N PRO A 30 12.88 -2.83 6.47
CA PRO A 30 12.01 -2.51 7.58
C PRO A 30 11.04 -3.66 7.91
N SER A 31 10.64 -3.73 9.17
CA SER A 31 9.75 -4.79 9.63
C SER A 31 8.33 -4.63 9.08
N ARG A 32 7.57 -5.73 8.99
CA ARG A 32 6.15 -5.70 8.61
C ARG A 32 5.33 -4.69 9.46
N PRO A 33 5.48 -4.64 10.80
CA PRO A 33 4.79 -3.64 11.61
C PRO A 33 5.06 -2.20 11.17
N TYR A 34 6.30 -1.86 10.83
CA TYR A 34 6.68 -0.53 10.34
C TYR A 34 5.90 -0.15 9.07
N PHE A 35 5.82 -1.06 8.09
CA PHE A 35 5.00 -0.82 6.91
C PHE A 35 3.52 -0.61 7.23
N SER A 36 2.95 -1.45 8.09
CA SER A 36 1.52 -1.38 8.43
C SER A 36 1.13 -0.19 9.31
N ARG A 37 2.00 0.23 10.23
CA ARG A 37 1.68 1.24 11.27
C ARG A 37 2.27 2.62 10.99
N THR A 38 3.26 2.71 10.10
CA THR A 38 3.95 3.97 9.81
C THR A 38 3.81 4.34 8.33
N VAL A 39 4.27 3.48 7.43
CA VAL A 39 4.32 3.81 5.99
C VAL A 39 2.93 3.87 5.38
N LEU A 40 2.09 2.85 5.63
CA LEU A 40 0.74 2.79 5.04
C LEU A 40 -0.15 3.96 5.49
N PRO A 41 -0.24 4.30 6.80
CA PRO A 41 -1.04 5.45 7.22
C PRO A 41 -0.56 6.78 6.64
N ALA A 42 0.75 6.98 6.50
CA ALA A 42 1.31 8.19 5.89
C ALA A 42 0.92 8.28 4.40
N LEU A 43 1.11 7.20 3.64
CA LEU A 43 0.75 7.13 2.22
C LEU A 43 -0.76 7.33 1.99
N TYR A 44 -1.60 6.76 2.86
CA TYR A 44 -3.05 6.97 2.81
C TYR A 44 -3.41 8.44 3.03
N LYS A 45 -2.85 9.10 4.06
CA LYS A 45 -3.11 10.51 4.34
C LYS A 45 -2.74 11.40 3.15
N GLU A 46 -1.55 11.18 2.58
CA GLU A 46 -1.08 11.91 1.41
C GLU A 46 -2.02 11.70 0.20
N THR A 47 -2.36 10.45 -0.10
CA THR A 47 -3.22 10.10 -1.24
C THR A 47 -4.63 10.66 -1.06
N LYS A 48 -5.21 10.53 0.14
CA LYS A 48 -6.52 11.09 0.48
C LYS A 48 -6.53 12.60 0.29
N ALA A 49 -5.49 13.30 0.73
CA ALA A 49 -5.39 14.75 0.56
C ALA A 49 -5.41 15.14 -0.91
N LYS A 50 -4.64 14.45 -1.76
CA LYS A 50 -4.63 14.65 -3.22
C LYS A 50 -6.01 14.43 -3.83
N VAL A 51 -6.63 13.28 -3.55
CA VAL A 51 -7.97 12.96 -4.07
C VAL A 51 -9.00 13.98 -3.61
N THR A 52 -8.96 14.39 -2.34
CA THR A 52 -9.87 15.40 -1.78
C THR A 52 -9.70 16.74 -2.48
N GLN A 53 -8.46 17.14 -2.81
CA GLN A 53 -8.21 18.37 -3.55
C GLN A 53 -8.78 18.27 -4.97
N SER A 54 -8.53 17.16 -5.68
CA SER A 54 -9.09 16.94 -7.02
C SER A 54 -10.63 16.97 -7.02
N LEU A 55 -11.27 16.44 -5.97
CA LEU A 55 -12.72 16.49 -5.83
C LEU A 55 -13.26 17.91 -5.61
N LYS A 56 -12.52 18.77 -4.90
CA LYS A 56 -12.91 20.18 -4.69
C LYS A 56 -12.84 21.01 -5.97
N GLU A 57 -11.92 20.65 -6.87
CA GLU A 57 -11.67 21.36 -8.13
C GLU A 57 -12.54 20.84 -9.29
N ALA A 58 -13.21 19.70 -9.10
CA ALA A 58 -14.02 19.07 -10.14
C ALA A 58 -15.32 19.86 -10.40
N GLU A 59 -15.58 20.20 -11.66
CA GLU A 59 -16.84 20.85 -12.10
C GLU A 59 -18.04 19.90 -12.01
N CYS A 60 -17.82 18.62 -12.28
CA CYS A 60 -18.84 17.58 -12.28
C CYS A 60 -18.31 16.32 -11.57
N ILE A 61 -19.17 15.65 -10.81
CA ILE A 61 -18.83 14.42 -10.09
C ILE A 61 -19.91 13.38 -10.39
N SER A 62 -19.50 12.18 -10.79
CA SER A 62 -20.37 11.00 -10.89
C SER A 62 -19.90 9.95 -9.90
N ILE A 63 -20.83 9.32 -9.17
CA ILE A 63 -20.55 8.32 -8.15
C ILE A 63 -21.23 7.02 -8.54
N THR A 64 -20.45 5.96 -8.65
CA THR A 64 -20.94 4.59 -8.85
C THR A 64 -20.59 3.76 -7.64
N THR A 65 -21.56 3.01 -7.11
CA THR A 65 -21.36 2.13 -5.97
C THR A 65 -21.56 0.69 -6.41
N ASP A 66 -20.61 -0.18 -6.07
CA ASP A 66 -20.75 -1.63 -6.22
C ASP A 66 -21.18 -2.25 -4.89
N GLY A 67 -22.23 -3.07 -4.92
CA GLY A 67 -22.90 -3.64 -3.75
C GLY A 67 -22.63 -5.14 -3.59
N TRP A 68 -21.39 -5.58 -3.79
CA TRP A 68 -21.05 -7.00 -3.72
C TRP A 68 -21.06 -7.55 -2.28
N THR A 69 -21.58 -8.76 -2.09
CA THR A 69 -21.57 -9.49 -0.80
C THR A 69 -20.78 -10.79 -0.93
N SER A 70 -19.80 -10.99 -0.04
CA SER A 70 -18.99 -12.22 0.04
C SER A 70 -19.67 -13.28 0.93
N ARG A 71 -19.67 -14.54 0.50
CA ARG A 71 -20.04 -15.71 1.33
C ARG A 71 -18.83 -16.51 1.79
N ALA A 72 -17.72 -15.85 2.12
CA ALA A 72 -16.56 -16.51 2.69
C ALA A 72 -16.85 -16.91 4.15
N THR A 73 -17.26 -18.15 4.36
CA THR A 73 -17.24 -18.85 5.67
C THR A 73 -15.89 -19.45 5.95
#